data_AF-A0A2P1QXY6-F1
#
_entry.id   AF-A0A2P1QXY6-F1
#
_cell.length_a   1.000
_cell.length_b   1.000
_cell.length_c   1.000
_cell.angle_alpha   90.00
_cell.angle_beta   90.00
_cell.angle_gamma   90.00
#
_symmetry.space_group_name_H-M   'P 1'
#
loop_
_entity.id
_entity.type
_entity.pdbx_description
1 polymer ?
#
loop_
_entity_poly.entity_id
_entity_poly.type
_entity_poly.pdbx_seq_one_letter_code
_entity_poly.pdbx_strand_id
1 'polypeptide(L)'
;MAKFKHIETDQLRIYPLNFDELFGEEHPIYNFRNVMNSLDFSEFNGNYKNEISGRPAFEPKRVMSAIFYSILLGNISMRELMSAIKSRAELIFLLGGEELEHSFLSRFRKLLYKRYRIYSFRRLFRNGKRA
;
A
#
# COMPACT_ATOMS: atom_id res chain seq x y z
N MET A 1 -20.55 18.33 -39.01
CA MET A 1 -19.62 17.29 -38.50
C MET A 1 -19.11 17.75 -37.15
N ALA A 2 -19.12 16.90 -36.11
CA ALA A 2 -18.65 17.29 -34.79
C ALA A 2 -17.14 17.59 -34.81
N LYS A 3 -16.72 18.71 -34.21
CA LYS A 3 -15.30 19.02 -33.99
C LYS A 3 -14.92 18.54 -32.60
N PHE A 4 -14.00 17.58 -32.53
CA PHE A 4 -13.48 17.08 -31.26
C PHE A 4 -12.31 17.94 -30.78
N LYS A 5 -12.11 18.00 -29.46
CA LYS A 5 -10.93 18.64 -28.87
C LYS A 5 -9.71 17.75 -29.13
N HIS A 6 -8.61 18.37 -29.55
CA HIS A 6 -7.30 17.72 -29.55
C HIS A 6 -6.82 17.56 -28.11
N ILE A 7 -6.44 16.34 -27.72
CA ILE A 7 -5.94 16.03 -26.37
C ILE A 7 -4.48 15.61 -26.51
N GLU A 8 -3.56 16.48 -26.09
CA GLU A 8 -2.13 16.16 -26.04
C GLU A 8 -1.82 15.36 -24.78
N THR A 9 -1.29 14.15 -24.96
CA THR A 9 -0.94 13.22 -23.86
C THR A 9 0.56 13.10 -23.61
N ASP A 10 1.40 13.51 -24.56
CA ASP A 10 2.85 13.28 -24.52
C ASP A 10 3.60 14.41 -23.78
N GLN A 11 2.89 15.49 -23.44
CA GLN A 11 3.44 16.59 -22.66
C GLN A 11 3.54 16.20 -21.19
N LEU A 12 4.72 16.36 -20.59
CA LEU A 12 4.89 16.23 -19.15
C LEU A 12 3.97 17.22 -18.42
N ARG A 13 3.17 16.69 -17.49
CA ARG A 13 2.29 17.49 -16.63
C ARG A 13 2.52 17.12 -15.18
N ILE A 14 2.49 18.13 -14.31
CA ILE A 14 2.55 17.95 -12.87
C ILE A 14 1.12 18.15 -12.34
N TYR A 15 0.60 17.15 -11.64
CA TYR A 15 -0.70 17.22 -10.99
C TYR A 15 -0.50 17.20 -9.47
N PRO A 16 -0.88 18.25 -8.74
CA PRO A 16 -0.97 18.16 -7.29
C PRO A 16 -2.11 17.20 -6.94
N LEU A 17 -1.83 16.20 -6.10
CA LEU A 17 -2.83 15.25 -5.62
C LEU A 17 -3.45 15.81 -4.33
N ASN A 18 -4.68 16.33 -4.43
CA ASN A 18 -5.53 16.57 -3.27
C ASN A 18 -6.37 15.33 -3.01
N PHE A 19 -6.05 14.57 -1.97
CA PHE A 19 -6.76 13.32 -1.67
C PHE A 19 -8.20 13.56 -1.20
N ASP A 20 -8.49 14.69 -0.56
CA ASP A 20 -9.84 15.00 -0.09
C ASP A 20 -10.77 15.30 -1.26
N GLU A 21 -10.28 16.01 -2.28
CA GLU A 21 -11.00 16.20 -3.54
C GLU A 21 -11.09 14.90 -4.37
N LEU A 22 -10.02 14.09 -4.37
CA LEU A 22 -9.95 12.88 -5.19
C LEU A 22 -10.89 11.77 -4.69
N PHE A 23 -11.01 11.64 -3.38
CA PHE A 23 -11.77 10.57 -2.75
C PHE A 23 -13.18 11.01 -2.34
N GLY A 24 -13.35 12.27 -1.92
CA GLY A 24 -14.57 12.73 -1.26
C GLY A 24 -14.72 12.13 0.15
N GLU A 25 -15.60 12.73 0.96
CA GLU A 25 -15.70 12.42 2.41
C GLU A 25 -16.10 10.98 2.72
N GLU A 26 -16.88 10.33 1.85
CA GLU A 26 -17.44 8.98 2.08
C GLU A 26 -16.55 7.84 1.58
N HIS A 27 -15.34 8.13 1.11
CA HIS A 27 -14.49 7.10 0.51
C HIS A 27 -14.05 6.05 1.55
N PRO A 28 -14.16 4.74 1.24
CA PRO A 28 -13.88 3.67 2.21
C PRO A 28 -12.43 3.63 2.71
N ILE A 29 -11.51 4.31 2.01
CA ILE A 29 -10.10 4.38 2.41
C ILE A 29 -9.90 5.05 3.77
N TYR A 30 -10.75 6.01 4.13
CA TYR A 30 -10.66 6.70 5.42
C TYR A 30 -11.03 5.75 6.56
N ASN A 31 -12.12 4.98 6.40
CA ASN A 31 -12.52 3.94 7.34
C ASN A 31 -11.46 2.85 7.44
N PHE A 32 -10.91 2.40 6.32
CA PHE A 32 -9.80 1.44 6.31
C PHE A 32 -8.59 1.98 7.08
N ARG A 33 -8.17 3.23 6.82
CA ARG A 33 -7.06 3.88 7.53
C ARG A 33 -7.34 3.97 9.04
N ASN A 34 -8.57 4.29 9.43
CA ASN A 34 -8.96 4.35 10.84
C ASN A 34 -8.89 2.98 11.53
N VAL A 35 -9.37 1.92 10.87
CA VAL A 35 -9.22 0.54 11.35
C VAL A 35 -7.73 0.21 11.50
N MET A 36 -6.92 0.44 10.46
CA MET A 36 -5.48 0.24 10.53
C MET A 36 -4.81 1.10 11.61
N ASN A 37 -5.36 2.27 11.96
CA ASN A 37 -4.86 3.11 13.04
C ASN A 37 -5.17 2.57 14.43
N SER A 38 -6.26 1.83 14.59
CA SER A 38 -6.68 1.24 15.86
C SER A 38 -5.93 -0.04 16.24
N LEU A 39 -5.27 -0.69 15.26
CA LEU A 39 -4.53 -1.93 15.49
C LEU A 39 -3.16 -1.64 16.12
N ASP A 40 -2.75 -2.51 17.05
CA ASP A 40 -1.43 -2.44 17.65
C ASP A 40 -0.36 -3.06 16.73
N PHE A 41 0.62 -2.24 16.34
CA PHE A 41 1.80 -2.66 15.57
C PHE A 41 3.10 -2.58 16.38
N SER A 42 3.03 -2.35 17.69
CA SER A 42 4.18 -2.18 18.58
C SER A 42 5.17 -3.35 18.49
N GLU A 43 4.66 -4.57 18.32
CA GLU A 43 5.46 -5.78 18.12
C GLU A 43 6.38 -5.75 16.88
N PHE A 44 6.02 -4.95 15.88
CA PHE A 44 6.84 -4.76 14.68
C PHE A 44 7.99 -3.77 14.93
N ASN A 45 7.80 -2.79 15.81
CA ASN A 45 8.79 -1.74 16.07
C ASN A 45 10.09 -2.30 16.69
N GLY A 46 9.99 -3.29 17.58
CA GLY A 46 11.15 -3.87 18.28
C GLY A 46 12.14 -4.64 17.38
N ASN A 47 11.76 -4.97 16.14
CA ASN A 47 12.62 -5.71 15.20
C ASN A 47 13.18 -4.83 14.07
N TYR A 48 12.75 -3.58 13.99
CA TYR A 48 13.33 -2.60 13.09
C TYR A 48 14.61 -2.06 13.71
N LYS A 49 15.74 -2.62 13.31
CA LYS A 49 17.02 -1.96 13.53
C LYS A 49 17.02 -0.70 12.67
N ASN A 50 16.70 0.44 13.27
CA ASN A 50 17.09 1.74 12.76
C ASN A 50 18.61 1.80 12.89
N GLU A 51 19.33 1.16 11.97
CA GLU A 51 20.78 1.29 11.90
C GLU A 51 21.09 2.78 11.75
N ILE A 52 22.07 3.25 12.54
CA ILE A 52 22.42 4.66 12.75
C ILE A 52 22.88 5.35 11.43
N SER A 53 23.04 4.60 10.34
CA SER A 53 23.27 5.09 8.99
C SER A 53 22.28 4.48 7.98
N GLY A 54 21.60 5.33 7.20
CA GLY A 54 20.69 4.92 6.12
C GLY A 54 19.39 5.73 6.03
N ARG A 55 18.55 5.42 5.03
CA ARG A 55 17.20 5.99 4.89
C ARG A 55 16.33 5.52 6.07
N PRO A 56 15.53 6.41 6.70
CA PRO A 56 14.63 6.02 7.79
C PRO A 56 13.75 4.84 7.38
N ALA A 57 13.56 3.91 8.31
CA ALA A 57 12.68 2.79 8.09
C ALA A 57 11.21 3.24 7.92
N PHE A 58 10.49 2.60 7.00
CA PHE A 58 9.04 2.76 6.91
C PHE A 58 8.36 2.28 8.20
N GLU A 59 7.39 3.07 8.66
CA GLU A 59 6.50 2.66 9.75
C GLU A 59 5.80 1.33 9.38
N PRO A 60 5.96 0.26 10.18
CA PRO A 60 5.44 -1.07 9.82
C PRO A 60 3.95 -1.06 9.49
N LYS A 61 3.19 -0.23 10.19
CA LYS A 61 1.75 0.00 9.99
C LYS A 61 1.41 0.48 8.58
N ARG A 62 2.19 1.39 7.99
CA ARG A 62 1.96 1.88 6.61
C ARG A 62 2.16 0.77 5.60
N VAL A 63 3.23 -0.01 5.78
CA VAL A 63 3.55 -1.16 4.93
C VAL A 63 2.45 -2.23 5.03
N MET A 64 2.00 -2.53 6.25
CA MET A 64 0.89 -3.46 6.47
C MET A 64 -0.43 -2.96 5.89
N SER A 65 -0.70 -1.66 5.96
CA SER A 65 -1.88 -1.03 5.35
C SER A 65 -1.88 -1.23 3.84
N ALA A 66 -0.77 -0.95 3.16
CA ALA A 66 -0.64 -1.15 1.72
C ALA A 66 -0.80 -2.63 1.32
N ILE A 67 -0.20 -3.54 2.09
CA ILE A 67 -0.32 -4.99 1.86
C ILE A 67 -1.76 -5.46 2.01
N PHE A 68 -2.43 -5.13 3.12
CA PHE A 68 -3.81 -5.55 3.34
C PHE A 68 -4.77 -4.92 2.34
N TYR A 69 -4.62 -3.64 2.04
CA TYR A 69 -5.45 -2.98 1.05
C TYR A 69 -5.27 -3.60 -0.34
N SER A 70 -4.03 -3.90 -0.75
CA SER A 70 -3.75 -4.62 -2.01
C SER A 70 -4.44 -5.97 -2.06
N ILE A 71 -4.46 -6.71 -0.95
CA ILE A 71 -5.17 -8.00 -0.87
C ILE A 71 -6.68 -7.82 -1.00
N LEU A 72 -7.26 -6.79 -0.36
CA LEU A 72 -8.68 -6.46 -0.50
C LEU A 72 -9.06 -6.15 -1.96
N LEU A 73 -8.17 -5.50 -2.69
CA LEU A 73 -8.33 -5.23 -4.12
C LEU A 73 -8.11 -6.47 -5.02
N GLY A 74 -7.77 -7.63 -4.45
CA GLY A 74 -7.49 -8.86 -5.19
C GLY A 74 -6.07 -8.98 -5.75
N ASN A 75 -5.18 -8.03 -5.46
CA ASN A 75 -3.77 -8.09 -5.83
C ASN A 75 -3.00 -8.91 -4.79
N ILE A 76 -2.37 -10.02 -5.21
CA ILE A 76 -1.91 -11.07 -4.27
C ILE A 76 -0.41 -11.29 -4.30
N SER A 77 0.31 -10.71 -5.26
CA SER A 77 1.75 -10.78 -5.36
C SER A 77 2.44 -9.46 -5.01
N MET A 78 3.70 -9.56 -4.59
CA MET A 78 4.50 -8.37 -4.25
C MET A 78 4.76 -7.48 -5.47
N ARG A 79 4.87 -8.10 -6.66
CA ARG A 79 5.04 -7.36 -7.93
C ARG A 79 3.79 -6.55 -8.27
N GLU A 80 2.61 -7.15 -8.11
CA GLU A 80 1.33 -6.46 -8.30
C GLU A 80 1.18 -5.31 -7.29
N LEU A 81 1.54 -5.53 -6.02
CA LEU A 81 1.55 -4.46 -5.02
C LEU A 81 2.46 -3.30 -5.44
N MET A 82 3.71 -3.58 -5.83
CA MET A 82 4.64 -2.54 -6.27
C MET A 82 4.14 -1.77 -7.49
N SER A 83 3.57 -2.46 -8.47
CA SER A 83 2.96 -1.81 -9.63
C SER A 83 1.79 -0.93 -9.23
N ALA A 84 0.96 -1.40 -8.30
CA ALA A 84 -0.21 -0.68 -7.84
C ALA A 84 0.15 0.55 -6.99
N ILE A 85 1.24 0.51 -6.21
CA ILE A 85 1.71 1.66 -5.42
C ILE A 85 2.00 2.88 -6.31
N LYS A 86 2.44 2.68 -7.55
CA LYS A 86 2.81 3.77 -8.47
C LYS A 86 1.61 4.47 -9.10
N SER A 87 0.43 3.83 -9.12
CA SER A 87 -0.70 4.30 -9.93
C SER A 87 -2.04 4.32 -9.20
N ARG A 88 -2.20 3.58 -8.09
CA ARG A 88 -3.43 3.59 -7.29
C ARG A 88 -3.38 4.67 -6.24
N ALA A 89 -4.27 5.66 -6.38
CA ALA A 89 -4.40 6.78 -5.47
C ALA A 89 -4.50 6.36 -4.00
N GLU A 90 -5.24 5.30 -3.69
CA GLU A 90 -5.42 4.85 -2.30
C GLU A 90 -4.14 4.29 -1.70
N LEU A 91 -3.32 3.58 -2.50
CA LEU A 91 -2.03 3.09 -2.04
C LEU A 91 -1.02 4.23 -1.87
N ILE A 92 -1.04 5.20 -2.80
CA ILE A 92 -0.26 6.44 -2.69
C ILE A 92 -0.65 7.18 -1.39
N PHE A 93 -1.96 7.30 -1.11
CA PHE A 93 -2.47 7.92 0.11
C PHE A 93 -2.00 7.19 1.38
N LEU A 94 -2.15 5.85 1.44
CA LEU A 94 -1.73 5.06 2.60
C LEU A 94 -0.22 5.12 2.86
N LEU A 95 0.58 5.26 1.80
CA LEU A 95 2.03 5.38 1.89
C LEU A 95 2.52 6.82 2.01
N GLY A 96 1.67 7.82 1.79
CA GLY A 96 2.04 9.23 1.79
C GLY A 96 2.89 9.62 0.59
N GLY A 97 2.67 9.00 -0.58
CA GLY A 97 3.44 9.25 -1.80
C GLY A 97 4.77 8.50 -1.90
N GLU A 98 5.16 7.78 -0.85
CA GLU A 98 6.40 7.03 -0.82
C GLU A 98 6.30 5.69 -1.58
N GLU A 99 7.33 5.38 -2.37
CA GLU A 99 7.47 4.07 -3.00
C GLU A 99 8.16 3.06 -2.07
N LEU A 100 7.79 1.78 -2.23
CA LEU A 100 8.43 0.69 -1.52
C LEU A 100 9.43 -0.04 -2.42
N GLU A 101 10.65 -0.19 -1.93
CA GLU A 101 11.69 -0.97 -2.59
C GLU A 101 11.41 -2.48 -2.52
N HIS A 102 11.69 -3.19 -3.61
CA HIS A 102 11.48 -4.65 -3.67
C HIS A 102 12.31 -5.39 -2.59
N SER A 103 13.53 -4.94 -2.36
CA SER A 103 14.45 -5.52 -1.37
C SER A 103 13.92 -5.37 0.06
N PHE A 104 13.33 -4.22 0.37
CA PHE A 104 12.68 -3.94 1.65
C PHE A 104 11.47 -4.85 1.86
N LEU A 105 10.57 -4.90 0.88
CA LEU A 105 9.36 -5.72 0.90
C LEU A 105 9.67 -7.22 1.09
N SER A 106 10.73 -7.71 0.45
CA SER A 106 11.23 -9.09 0.63
C SER A 106 11.68 -9.37 2.07
N ARG A 107 12.44 -8.45 2.68
CA ARG A 107 12.86 -8.56 4.10
C ARG A 107 11.66 -8.50 5.04
N PHE A 108 10.74 -7.57 4.79
CA PHE A 108 9.53 -7.40 5.58
C PHE A 108 8.67 -8.66 5.59
N ARG A 109 8.49 -9.30 4.43
CA ARG A 109 7.78 -10.58 4.31
C ARG A 109 8.46 -11.70 5.11
N LYS A 110 9.79 -11.77 5.12
CA LYS A 110 10.53 -12.78 5.91
C LYS A 110 10.31 -12.59 7.41
N LEU A 111 10.25 -11.34 7.88
CA LEU A 111 9.92 -11.03 9.28
C LEU A 111 8.50 -11.52 9.64
N LEU A 112 7.51 -11.23 8.78
CA LEU A 112 6.15 -11.71 8.95
C LEU A 112 6.06 -13.24 8.98
N TYR A 113 6.76 -13.93 8.09
CA TYR A 113 6.79 -15.38 8.04
C TYR A 113 7.38 -15.99 9.32
N LYS A 114 8.55 -15.50 9.75
CA LYS A 114 9.27 -16.04 10.91
C LYS A 114 8.44 -15.90 12.20
N ARG A 115 7.72 -14.79 12.36
CA ARG A 115 7.02 -14.46 13.60
C ARG A 115 5.58 -14.95 13.65
N TYR A 116 4.84 -14.84 12.54
CA TYR A 116 3.40 -15.12 12.51
C TYR A 116 3.01 -16.33 11.66
N ARG A 117 3.99 -17.08 11.12
CA ARG A 117 3.77 -18.25 10.24
C ARG A 117 2.79 -17.94 9.10
N ILE A 118 2.82 -16.70 8.58
CA ILE A 118 2.01 -16.32 7.43
C ILE A 118 2.65 -16.95 6.18
N TYR A 119 2.20 -18.17 5.85
CA TYR A 119 2.82 -19.03 4.83
C TYR A 119 2.74 -18.48 3.39
N SER A 120 1.81 -17.58 3.10
CA SER A 120 1.71 -16.78 1.87
C SER A 120 0.50 -15.87 1.99
N PHE A 121 0.58 -14.63 1.50
CA PHE A 121 -0.57 -13.72 1.42
C PHE A 121 -1.76 -14.35 0.67
N ARG A 122 -1.48 -15.20 -0.34
CA ARG A 122 -2.48 -16.04 -1.03
C ARG A 122 -3.27 -17.01 -0.15
N ARG A 123 -2.70 -17.47 0.98
CA ARG A 123 -3.30 -18.51 1.84
C ARG A 123 -4.21 -17.92 2.92
N LEU A 124 -3.95 -16.68 3.35
CA LEU A 124 -4.73 -16.01 4.41
C LEU A 124 -6.21 -15.80 4.04
N PHE A 125 -6.54 -15.61 2.76
CA PHE A 125 -7.90 -15.25 2.33
C PHE A 125 -8.56 -16.27 1.38
N ARG A 126 -7.91 -17.39 1.05
CA ARG A 126 -8.53 -18.42 0.19
C ARG A 126 -9.70 -19.16 0.86
N ASN A 127 -9.87 -18.99 2.18
CA ASN A 127 -10.99 -19.57 2.93
C ASN A 127 -12.26 -18.70 2.93
N GLY A 128 -12.23 -17.49 2.36
CA GLY A 128 -13.41 -16.59 2.30
C GLY A 128 -14.22 -16.66 0.98
N LYS A 129 -13.82 -17.49 0.01
CA LYS A 129 -14.53 -17.68 -1.28
C LYS A 129 -15.30 -19.01 -1.37
N ARG A 130 -15.64 -19.60 -0.22
CA ARG A 130 -16.57 -20.73 -0.12
C ARG A 130 -17.64 -20.39 0.93
N ALA A 131 -18.49 -19.42 0.58
CA ALA A 131 -19.78 -19.18 1.18
C ALA A 131 -20.69 -18.68 0.06
#